data_AF-A0A149V6J3-F1
#
_entry.id   AF-A0A149V6J3-F1
#
_cell.length_a   1.000
_cell.length_b   1.000
_cell.length_c   1.000
_cell.angle_alpha   90.00
_cell.angle_beta   90.00
_cell.angle_gamma   90.00
#
_symmetry.space_group_name_H-M   'P 1'
#
loop_
_entity.id
_entity.type
_entity.pdbx_description
1 polymer ?
#
loop_
_entity_poly.entity_id
_entity_poly.type
_entity_poly.pdbx_seq_one_letter_code
_entity_poly.pdbx_strand_id
1 'polypeptide(L)'
;MLEQPRRQAFQKVATRLTTWREKNGKGSGILSLDAVYDWLRRVGPETMLLELGVEDKGQQNTLMAVIKPAMVLDAALEAPNPDLDLLINAYSIVKPGDTSAFIKNLQRDWAALPGDIFHLPAMPDGTDGDLFLLLRHIRQIRADELTAKPDDIRSGLAKAKRIARVTAPYRYAITQNLAKVFSDIGLPEEFEARRATTAQRFCSTRIKQ
;
A
#
# COMPACT_ATOMS: atom_id res chain seq x y z
N MET A 1 -4.86 5.08 7.65
CA MET A 1 -6.16 4.74 8.29
C MET A 1 -6.01 3.80 9.50
N LEU A 2 -5.14 2.79 9.46
CA LEU A 2 -5.03 1.79 10.54
C LEU A 2 -4.02 2.14 11.65
N GLU A 3 -3.12 3.10 11.46
CA GLU A 3 -2.07 3.43 12.44
C GLU A 3 -2.62 3.89 13.80
N GLN A 4 -3.58 4.81 13.80
CA GLN A 4 -4.20 5.29 15.03
C GLN A 4 -5.00 4.17 15.74
N PRO A 5 -5.84 3.37 15.05
CA PRO A 5 -6.43 2.17 15.62
C PRO A 5 -5.41 1.16 16.18
N ARG A 6 -4.31 0.90 15.48
CA ARG A 6 -3.21 0.04 15.96
C ARG A 6 -2.69 0.57 17.28
N ARG A 7 -2.31 1.85 17.34
CA ARG A 7 -1.78 2.48 18.56
C ARG A 7 -2.76 2.37 19.73
N GLN A 8 -4.05 2.64 19.49
CA GLN A 8 -5.09 2.50 20.50
C GLN A 8 -5.27 1.05 20.97
N ALA A 9 -5.17 0.07 20.07
CA ALA A 9 -5.25 -1.34 20.42
C ALA A 9 -4.09 -1.77 21.32
N PHE A 10 -2.84 -1.44 20.97
CA PHE A 10 -1.69 -1.73 21.83
C PHE A 10 -1.74 -0.97 23.16
N GLN A 11 -2.29 0.25 23.20
CA GLN A 11 -2.50 0.96 24.46
C GLN A 11 -3.47 0.20 25.37
N LYS A 12 -4.56 -0.36 24.81
CA LYS A 12 -5.50 -1.20 25.57
C LYS A 12 -4.82 -2.46 26.09
N VAL A 13 -3.94 -3.09 25.30
CA VAL A 13 -3.14 -4.25 25.74
C VAL A 13 -2.25 -3.86 26.92
N ALA A 14 -1.49 -2.76 26.80
CA ALA A 14 -0.59 -2.30 27.85
C ALA A 14 -1.32 -1.99 29.16
N THR A 15 -2.46 -1.30 29.10
CA THR A 15 -3.32 -1.05 30.25
C THR A 15 -3.81 -2.36 30.87
N ARG A 16 -4.30 -3.30 30.05
CA ARG A 16 -4.85 -4.56 30.55
C ARG A 16 -3.80 -5.45 31.20
N LEU A 17 -2.61 -5.52 30.62
CA LEU A 17 -1.47 -6.26 31.18
C LEU A 17 -0.99 -5.63 32.49
N THR A 18 -0.91 -4.30 32.56
CA THR A 18 -0.54 -3.58 33.79
C THR A 18 -1.52 -3.90 34.92
N THR A 19 -2.84 -3.77 34.67
CA THR A 19 -3.87 -4.11 35.67
C THR A 19 -3.81 -5.59 36.08
N TRP A 20 -3.50 -6.50 35.15
CA TRP A 20 -3.35 -7.91 35.49
C TRP A 20 -2.13 -8.16 36.38
N ARG A 21 -0.99 -7.54 36.10
CA ARG A 21 0.25 -7.67 36.91
C ARG A 21 0.06 -7.15 38.33
N GLU A 22 -0.59 -6.00 38.47
CA GLU A 22 -0.90 -5.41 39.79
C GLU A 22 -1.78 -6.34 40.62
N LYS A 23 -2.85 -6.90 40.03
CA LYS A 23 -3.76 -7.82 40.71
C LYS A 23 -3.11 -9.14 41.16
N ASN A 24 -2.09 -9.60 40.43
CA ASN A 24 -1.41 -10.86 40.71
C ASN A 24 -0.05 -10.67 41.41
N GLY A 25 0.25 -9.47 41.93
CA GLY A 25 1.48 -9.18 42.68
C GLY A 25 2.77 -9.28 41.85
N LYS A 26 2.70 -9.29 40.51
CA LYS A 26 3.85 -9.45 39.60
C LYS A 26 4.53 -8.12 39.21
N GLY A 27 4.47 -7.14 40.12
CA GLY A 27 5.04 -5.79 39.98
C GLY A 27 4.00 -4.69 39.76
N SER A 28 4.33 -3.48 40.20
CA SER A 28 3.49 -2.27 40.17
C SER A 28 3.89 -1.24 39.11
N GLY A 29 4.70 -1.65 38.12
CA GLY A 29 5.17 -0.77 37.06
C GLY A 29 4.23 -0.76 35.85
N ILE A 30 3.93 0.44 35.35
CA ILE A 30 3.21 0.64 34.08
C ILE A 30 4.07 0.08 32.94
N LEU A 31 3.51 -0.85 32.17
CA LEU A 31 4.15 -1.31 30.95
C LEU A 31 4.04 -0.22 29.87
N SER A 32 5.17 0.19 29.30
CA SER A 32 5.15 1.13 28.18
C SER A 32 4.57 0.48 26.94
N LEU A 33 3.98 1.31 26.07
CA LEU A 33 3.42 0.88 24.79
C LEU A 33 4.47 0.14 23.95
N ASP A 34 5.66 0.73 23.83
CA ASP A 34 6.75 0.21 22.99
C ASP A 34 7.27 -1.13 23.52
N ALA A 35 7.38 -1.28 24.86
CA ALA A 35 7.81 -2.55 25.45
C ALA A 35 6.82 -3.68 25.18
N VAL A 36 5.51 -3.40 25.25
CA VAL A 36 4.46 -4.39 24.92
C VAL A 36 4.48 -4.73 23.44
N TYR A 37 4.67 -3.73 22.59
CA TYR A 37 4.77 -3.88 21.15
C TYR A 37 5.94 -4.78 20.76
N ASP A 38 7.15 -4.46 21.22
CA ASP A 38 8.38 -5.21 20.91
C ASP A 38 8.31 -6.63 21.46
N TRP A 39 7.75 -6.81 22.67
CA TRP A 39 7.60 -8.12 23.27
C TRP A 39 6.64 -9.00 22.45
N LEU A 40 5.47 -8.48 22.08
CA LEU A 40 4.50 -9.22 21.25
C LEU A 40 5.08 -9.61 19.89
N ARG A 41 5.80 -8.71 19.21
CA ARG A 41 6.45 -9.04 17.92
C ARG A 41 7.55 -10.08 18.06
N ARG A 42 8.27 -10.09 19.19
CA ARG A 42 9.38 -11.02 19.43
C ARG A 42 8.92 -12.45 19.72
N VAL A 43 7.96 -12.62 20.64
CA VAL A 43 7.62 -13.96 21.18
C VAL A 43 6.23 -14.44 20.79
N GLY A 44 5.37 -13.56 20.30
CA GLY A 44 3.98 -13.85 20.00
C GLY A 44 3.07 -13.86 21.24
N PRO A 45 1.74 -13.88 21.03
CA PRO A 45 0.78 -13.77 22.13
C PRO A 45 0.80 -14.92 23.13
N GLU A 46 0.87 -16.15 22.64
CA GLU A 46 0.79 -17.36 23.46
C GLU A 46 2.00 -17.47 24.39
N THR A 47 3.20 -17.25 23.85
CA THR A 47 4.45 -17.24 24.61
C THR A 47 4.47 -16.10 25.62
N MET A 48 3.98 -14.91 25.27
CA MET A 48 3.87 -13.79 26.22
C MET A 48 3.02 -14.16 27.44
N LEU A 49 1.86 -14.81 27.23
CA LEU A 49 0.98 -15.22 28.33
C LEU A 49 1.62 -16.32 29.19
N LEU A 50 2.39 -17.22 28.58
CA LEU A 50 3.17 -18.23 29.28
C LEU A 50 4.27 -17.57 30.14
N GLU A 51 5.02 -16.61 29.60
CA GLU A 51 6.07 -15.88 30.32
C GLU A 51 5.51 -15.03 31.48
N LEU A 52 4.29 -14.50 31.33
CA LEU A 52 3.57 -13.84 32.41
C LEU A 52 3.11 -14.82 33.50
N GLY A 53 3.05 -16.12 33.20
CA GLY A 53 2.54 -17.17 34.08
C GLY A 53 1.03 -17.06 34.27
N VAL A 54 0.29 -16.76 33.19
CA VAL A 54 -1.17 -16.77 33.21
C VAL A 54 -1.64 -18.21 33.07
N GLU A 55 -1.98 -18.88 34.17
CA GLU A 55 -2.40 -20.29 34.15
C GLU A 55 -3.91 -20.46 33.96
N ASP A 56 -4.70 -19.52 34.46
CA ASP A 56 -6.16 -19.57 34.37
C ASP A 56 -6.65 -19.34 32.94
N LYS A 57 -7.41 -20.31 32.41
CA LYS A 57 -7.96 -20.25 31.04
C LYS A 57 -8.90 -19.06 30.84
N GLY A 58 -9.66 -18.65 31.86
CA GLY A 58 -10.55 -17.50 31.77
C GLY A 58 -9.78 -16.19 31.59
N GLN A 59 -8.70 -16.02 32.36
CA GLN A 59 -7.79 -14.88 32.23
C GLN A 59 -7.03 -14.89 30.91
N GLN A 60 -6.54 -16.05 30.46
CA GLN A 60 -5.92 -16.20 29.14
C GLN A 60 -6.86 -15.74 28.03
N ASN A 61 -8.11 -16.21 28.03
CA ASN A 61 -9.12 -15.81 27.05
C ASN A 61 -9.40 -14.29 27.10
N THR A 62 -9.47 -13.73 28.31
CA THR A 62 -9.72 -12.29 28.50
C THR A 62 -8.58 -11.42 27.98
N LEU A 63 -7.33 -11.80 28.25
CA LEU A 63 -6.16 -11.11 27.71
C LEU A 63 -6.07 -11.30 26.20
N MET A 64 -6.37 -12.51 25.73
CA MET A 64 -6.31 -12.81 24.31
C MET A 64 -7.29 -12.02 23.47
N ALA A 65 -8.48 -11.75 24.01
CA ALA A 65 -9.49 -10.92 23.36
C ALA A 65 -8.99 -9.49 23.07
N VAL A 66 -8.00 -8.99 23.82
CA VAL A 66 -7.41 -7.65 23.60
C VAL A 66 -6.15 -7.71 22.75
N ILE A 67 -5.34 -8.76 22.92
CA ILE A 67 -4.07 -8.92 22.19
C ILE A 67 -4.29 -9.29 20.72
N LYS A 68 -5.20 -10.23 20.41
CA LYS A 68 -5.43 -10.70 19.02
C LYS A 68 -5.79 -9.54 18.07
N PRO A 69 -6.72 -8.62 18.41
CA PRO A 69 -7.00 -7.49 17.54
C PRO A 69 -5.80 -6.58 17.30
N ALA A 70 -4.95 -6.35 18.31
CA ALA A 70 -3.75 -5.54 18.15
C ALA A 70 -2.76 -6.18 17.16
N MET A 71 -2.57 -7.51 17.25
CA MET A 71 -1.71 -8.27 16.33
C MET A 71 -2.22 -8.26 14.90
N VAL A 72 -3.54 -8.39 14.67
CA VAL A 72 -4.13 -8.32 13.33
C VAL A 72 -3.90 -6.94 12.71
N LEU A 73 -4.10 -5.88 13.48
CA LEU A 73 -3.86 -4.51 13.01
C LEU A 73 -2.39 -4.24 12.70
N ASP A 74 -1.47 -4.82 13.47
CA ASP A 74 -0.03 -4.73 13.21
C ASP A 74 0.36 -5.49 11.94
N ALA A 75 -0.09 -6.74 11.82
CA ALA A 75 0.17 -7.56 10.65
C ALA A 75 -0.34 -6.91 9.37
N ALA A 76 -1.53 -6.29 9.40
CA ALA A 76 -2.10 -5.59 8.24
C ALA A 76 -1.30 -4.36 7.80
N LEU A 77 -0.59 -3.69 8.70
CA LEU A 77 0.22 -2.51 8.40
C LEU A 77 1.64 -2.85 7.96
N GLU A 78 2.20 -3.94 8.49
CA GLU A 78 3.60 -4.30 8.32
C GLU A 78 3.81 -5.37 7.23
N ALA A 79 2.73 -6.04 6.79
CA ALA A 79 2.81 -7.00 5.71
C ALA A 79 3.25 -6.31 4.40
N PRO A 80 4.29 -6.82 3.71
CA PRO A 80 4.73 -6.23 2.44
C PRO A 80 3.69 -6.41 1.33
N ASN A 81 2.92 -7.50 1.39
CA ASN A 81 1.81 -7.82 0.49
C ASN A 81 0.63 -8.34 1.32
N PRO A 82 -0.13 -7.46 2.00
CA PRO A 82 -1.28 -7.90 2.78
C PRO A 82 -2.34 -8.47 1.83
N ASP A 83 -2.84 -9.66 2.14
CA ASP A 83 -4.01 -10.19 1.44
C ASP A 83 -5.29 -9.42 1.83
N LEU A 84 -6.32 -9.55 1.01
CA LEU A 84 -7.60 -8.86 1.24
C LEU A 84 -8.30 -9.32 2.52
N ASP A 85 -8.14 -10.59 2.90
CA ASP A 85 -8.79 -11.15 4.09
C ASP A 85 -8.23 -10.52 5.37
N LEU A 86 -6.91 -10.34 5.45
CA LEU A 86 -6.22 -9.64 6.53
C LEU A 86 -6.69 -8.19 6.62
N LEU A 87 -6.83 -7.50 5.49
CA LEU A 87 -7.32 -6.12 5.45
C LEU A 87 -8.80 -6.02 5.88
N ILE A 88 -9.65 -6.95 5.46
CA ILE A 88 -11.06 -7.03 5.87
C ILE A 88 -11.16 -7.28 7.38
N ASN A 89 -10.35 -8.21 7.90
CA ASN A 89 -10.30 -8.52 9.33
C ASN A 89 -9.83 -7.31 10.15
N ALA A 90 -8.76 -6.65 9.71
CA ALA A 90 -8.26 -5.42 10.31
C ALA A 90 -9.31 -4.31 10.30
N TYR A 91 -10.00 -4.10 9.18
CA TYR A 91 -11.07 -3.11 9.09
C TYR A 91 -12.23 -3.43 10.02
N SER A 92 -12.62 -4.70 10.11
CA SER A 92 -13.73 -5.16 10.97
C SER A 92 -13.44 -4.93 12.46
N ILE A 93 -12.16 -4.93 12.87
CA ILE A 93 -11.75 -4.54 14.23
C ILE A 93 -11.99 -3.05 14.48
N VAL A 94 -11.71 -2.20 13.48
CA VAL A 94 -11.88 -0.75 13.60
C VAL A 94 -13.36 -0.35 13.50
N LYS A 95 -14.11 -1.03 12.63
CA LYS A 95 -15.54 -0.79 12.38
C LYS A 95 -16.31 -2.12 12.38
N PRO A 96 -16.73 -2.61 13.56
CA PRO A 96 -17.44 -3.88 13.69
C PRO A 96 -18.75 -3.88 12.91
N GLY A 97 -19.03 -4.98 12.20
CA GLY A 97 -20.31 -5.21 11.53
C GLY A 97 -20.50 -4.53 10.18
N ASP A 98 -19.45 -3.90 9.62
CA ASP A 98 -19.58 -3.11 8.39
C ASP A 98 -18.54 -3.47 7.31
N THR A 99 -18.39 -4.77 7.06
CA THR A 99 -17.67 -5.27 5.87
C THR A 99 -18.25 -4.67 4.58
N SER A 100 -19.55 -4.37 4.57
CA SER A 100 -20.21 -3.73 3.45
C SER A 100 -19.65 -2.34 3.15
N ALA A 101 -19.38 -1.52 4.16
CA ALA A 101 -18.75 -0.23 3.95
C ALA A 101 -17.26 -0.34 3.66
N PHE A 102 -16.57 -1.38 4.14
CA PHE A 102 -15.20 -1.64 3.68
C PHE A 102 -15.19 -1.81 2.15
N ILE A 103 -16.03 -2.71 1.65
CA ILE A 103 -16.13 -2.99 0.21
C ILE A 103 -16.54 -1.72 -0.54
N LYS A 104 -17.52 -0.96 -0.06
CA LYS A 104 -17.93 0.32 -0.70
C LYS A 104 -16.82 1.36 -0.70
N ASN A 105 -16.06 1.49 0.39
CA ASN A 105 -14.93 2.41 0.46
C ASN A 105 -13.81 1.96 -0.49
N LEU A 106 -13.49 0.66 -0.51
CA LEU A 106 -12.50 0.10 -1.43
C LEU A 106 -12.92 0.31 -2.89
N GLN A 107 -14.20 0.09 -3.23
CA GLN A 107 -14.74 0.36 -4.56
C GLN A 107 -14.63 1.84 -4.94
N ARG A 108 -14.95 2.75 -4.02
CA ARG A 108 -14.80 4.18 -4.25
C ARG A 108 -13.33 4.55 -4.47
N ASP A 109 -12.44 4.03 -3.64
CA ASP A 109 -11.01 4.33 -3.70
C ASP A 109 -10.38 3.71 -4.98
N TRP A 110 -10.87 2.55 -5.43
CA TRP A 110 -10.54 1.96 -6.73
C TRP A 110 -11.08 2.77 -7.92
N ALA A 111 -12.26 3.35 -7.81
CA ALA A 111 -12.80 4.24 -8.85
C ALA A 111 -12.06 5.58 -8.91
N ALA A 112 -11.44 5.99 -7.79
CA ALA A 112 -10.71 7.24 -7.63
C ALA A 112 -9.19 7.03 -7.55
N LEU A 113 -8.66 6.06 -8.28
CA LEU A 113 -7.22 5.81 -8.31
C LEU A 113 -6.45 7.06 -8.75
N PRO A 114 -5.26 7.30 -8.17
CA PRO A 114 -4.34 8.33 -8.63
C PRO A 114 -4.13 8.31 -10.15
N GLY A 115 -3.92 9.47 -10.75
CA GLY A 115 -3.88 9.63 -12.21
C GLY A 115 -2.76 8.86 -12.92
N ASP A 116 -1.76 8.39 -12.17
CA ASP A 116 -0.67 7.53 -12.63
C ASP A 116 -0.99 6.03 -12.50
N ILE A 117 -2.14 5.64 -11.96
CA ILE A 117 -2.57 4.23 -11.88
C ILE A 117 -3.71 3.99 -12.86
N PHE A 118 -3.54 2.98 -13.71
CA PHE A 118 -4.52 2.56 -14.69
C PHE A 118 -5.02 1.15 -14.38
N HIS A 119 -6.32 1.01 -14.15
CA HIS A 119 -6.96 -0.28 -13.88
C HIS A 119 -7.45 -0.93 -15.18
N LEU A 120 -7.00 -2.15 -15.44
CA LEU A 120 -7.45 -3.02 -16.53
C LEU A 120 -8.25 -4.20 -15.95
N PRO A 121 -9.58 -4.22 -16.11
CA PRO A 121 -10.44 -5.17 -15.39
C PRO A 121 -10.38 -6.62 -15.91
N ALA A 122 -9.66 -6.89 -17.00
CA ALA A 122 -9.46 -8.25 -17.50
C ALA A 122 -8.27 -8.30 -18.48
N MET A 123 -7.54 -9.41 -18.44
CA MET A 123 -6.57 -9.75 -19.48
C MET A 123 -7.21 -10.66 -20.55
N PRO A 124 -6.85 -10.50 -21.84
CA PRO A 124 -7.44 -11.30 -22.93
C PRO A 124 -7.15 -12.79 -22.88
N ASP A 125 -6.16 -13.22 -22.09
CA ASP A 125 -5.75 -14.61 -21.93
C ASP A 125 -6.59 -15.39 -20.91
N GLY A 126 -7.60 -14.76 -20.31
CA GLY A 126 -8.57 -15.43 -19.44
C GLY A 126 -8.00 -15.82 -18.08
N THR A 127 -6.80 -15.34 -17.70
CA THR A 127 -6.43 -15.37 -16.29
C THR A 127 -7.32 -14.40 -15.54
N ASP A 128 -8.18 -14.94 -14.67
CA ASP A 128 -9.04 -14.17 -13.78
C ASP A 128 -8.16 -13.24 -12.92
N GLY A 129 -8.25 -11.94 -13.19
CA GLY A 129 -7.46 -10.95 -12.47
C GLY A 129 -7.54 -9.56 -13.09
N ASP A 130 -7.86 -8.60 -12.23
CA ASP A 130 -7.68 -7.18 -12.49
C ASP A 130 -6.17 -6.85 -12.55
N LEU A 131 -5.75 -6.08 -13.55
CA LEU A 131 -4.37 -5.60 -13.68
C LEU A 131 -4.29 -4.11 -13.39
N PHE A 132 -3.54 -3.74 -12.36
CA PHE A 132 -3.23 -2.33 -12.07
C PHE A 132 -1.87 -1.97 -12.67
N LEU A 133 -1.86 -0.98 -13.55
CA LEU A 133 -0.66 -0.46 -14.20
C LEU A 133 -0.27 0.87 -13.59
N LEU A 134 0.89 0.93 -12.95
CA LEU A 134 1.47 2.19 -12.48
C LEU A 134 2.34 2.81 -13.59
N LEU A 135 1.91 3.94 -14.13
CA LEU A 135 2.56 4.69 -15.20
C LEU A 135 3.78 5.47 -14.67
N ARG A 136 4.89 4.76 -14.45
CA ARG A 136 6.15 5.40 -14.01
C ARG A 136 6.99 5.96 -15.14
N HIS A 137 7.08 5.22 -16.25
CA HIS A 137 8.01 5.53 -17.33
C HIS A 137 7.42 5.16 -18.69
N ILE A 138 7.51 6.10 -19.62
CA ILE A 138 7.36 5.82 -21.05
C ILE A 138 8.75 5.93 -21.68
N ARG A 139 9.15 4.88 -22.38
CA ARG A 139 10.40 4.87 -23.14
C ARG A 139 10.12 4.49 -24.59
N GLN A 140 10.86 5.13 -25.50
CA GLN A 140 10.94 4.64 -26.87
C GLN A 140 11.82 3.39 -26.88
N ILE A 141 11.38 2.37 -27.59
CA ILE A 141 12.10 1.12 -27.78
C ILE A 141 12.06 0.77 -29.26
N ARG A 142 13.15 0.23 -29.80
CA ARG A 142 13.15 -0.19 -31.20
C ARG A 142 12.39 -1.51 -31.34
N ALA A 143 11.84 -1.76 -32.52
CA ALA A 143 11.02 -2.95 -32.75
C ALA A 143 11.82 -4.25 -32.60
N ASP A 144 13.11 -4.23 -32.95
CA ASP A 144 14.07 -5.32 -32.80
C ASP A 144 14.47 -5.60 -31.33
N GLU A 145 14.21 -4.66 -30.42
CA GLU A 145 14.46 -4.82 -28.98
C GLU A 145 13.25 -5.38 -28.21
N LEU A 146 12.15 -5.65 -28.91
CA LEU A 146 10.90 -6.20 -28.39
C LEU A 146 10.73 -7.66 -28.82
N THR A 147 10.49 -8.55 -27.87
CA THR A 147 10.20 -9.95 -28.15
C THR A 147 8.87 -10.38 -27.55
N ALA A 148 8.26 -11.44 -28.10
CA ALA A 148 7.19 -12.18 -27.43
C ALA A 148 7.75 -13.39 -26.64
N LYS A 149 8.99 -13.81 -26.91
CA LYS A 149 9.61 -15.01 -26.34
C LYS A 149 10.39 -14.65 -25.08
N PRO A 150 10.12 -15.29 -23.93
CA PRO A 150 10.88 -15.05 -22.70
C PRO A 150 12.40 -15.32 -22.84
N ASP A 151 12.78 -16.26 -23.71
CA ASP A 151 14.19 -16.67 -23.89
C ASP A 151 15.06 -15.60 -24.55
N ASP A 152 14.48 -14.77 -25.40
CA ASP A 152 15.21 -13.67 -26.05
C ASP A 152 15.57 -12.58 -25.02
N ILE A 153 14.82 -12.46 -23.92
CA ILE A 153 15.22 -11.59 -22.80
C ILE A 153 16.36 -12.22 -22.01
N ARG A 154 16.24 -13.52 -21.68
CA ARG A 154 17.26 -14.23 -20.89
C ARG A 154 18.62 -14.24 -21.59
N SER A 155 18.62 -14.32 -22.92
CA SER A 155 19.82 -14.31 -23.76
C SER A 155 20.32 -12.91 -24.13
N GLY A 156 19.62 -11.84 -23.71
CA GLY A 156 20.00 -10.46 -24.01
C GLY A 156 19.71 -10.00 -25.44
N LEU A 157 19.06 -10.83 -26.25
CA LEU A 157 18.65 -10.50 -27.63
C LEU A 157 17.53 -9.45 -27.67
N ALA A 158 16.75 -9.31 -26.60
CA ALA A 158 15.68 -8.32 -26.47
C ALA A 158 15.73 -7.63 -25.10
N LYS A 159 15.27 -6.37 -25.06
CA LYS A 159 15.22 -5.53 -23.85
C LYS A 159 13.85 -5.51 -23.18
N ALA A 160 12.81 -6.02 -23.83
CA ALA A 160 11.45 -6.03 -23.30
C ALA A 160 10.59 -7.15 -23.89
N LYS A 161 9.66 -7.68 -23.06
CA LYS A 161 8.66 -8.67 -23.47
C LYS A 161 7.37 -7.94 -23.78
N ARG A 162 6.81 -8.17 -24.96
CA ARG A 162 5.46 -7.74 -25.29
C ARG A 162 4.47 -8.72 -24.64
N ILE A 163 3.71 -8.22 -23.67
CA ILE A 163 2.69 -9.00 -22.96
C ILE A 163 1.33 -8.88 -23.66
N ALA A 164 0.96 -7.69 -24.11
CA ALA A 164 -0.30 -7.44 -24.81
C ALA A 164 -0.19 -6.29 -25.82
N ARG A 165 -1.21 -6.14 -26.66
CA ARG A 165 -1.41 -4.95 -27.50
C ARG A 165 -2.63 -4.19 -26.98
N VAL A 166 -2.40 -2.93 -26.64
CA VAL A 166 -3.45 -2.01 -26.19
C VAL A 166 -4.20 -1.47 -27.42
N THR A 167 -5.53 -1.51 -27.43
CA THR A 167 -6.33 -0.96 -28.53
C THR A 167 -6.32 0.58 -28.50
N ALA A 168 -6.72 1.21 -29.60
CA ALA A 168 -6.60 2.66 -29.77
C ALA A 168 -7.29 3.50 -28.65
N PRO A 169 -8.49 3.15 -28.15
CA PRO A 169 -9.14 3.89 -27.06
C PRO A 169 -8.32 3.87 -25.77
N TYR A 170 -7.83 2.69 -25.35
CA TYR A 170 -7.01 2.57 -24.15
C TYR A 170 -5.66 3.27 -24.30
N ARG A 171 -5.03 3.22 -25.48
CA ARG A 171 -3.79 3.95 -25.76
C ARG A 171 -4.00 5.46 -25.59
N TYR A 172 -5.14 5.97 -26.07
CA TYR A 172 -5.49 7.39 -25.91
C TYR A 172 -5.69 7.74 -24.43
N ALA A 173 -6.47 6.94 -23.70
CA ALA A 173 -6.70 7.14 -22.27
C ALA A 173 -5.40 7.13 -21.44
N ILE A 174 -4.51 6.17 -21.69
CA ILE A 174 -3.19 6.09 -21.03
C ILE A 174 -2.36 7.34 -21.34
N THR A 175 -2.35 7.80 -22.61
CA THR A 175 -1.63 9.01 -23.00
C THR A 175 -2.17 10.25 -22.29
N GLN A 176 -3.49 10.39 -22.20
CA GLN A 176 -4.14 11.51 -21.52
C GLN A 176 -3.86 11.51 -20.01
N ASN A 177 -3.96 10.34 -19.37
CA ASN A 177 -3.65 10.21 -17.95
C ASN A 177 -2.18 10.53 -17.65
N LEU A 178 -1.25 10.07 -18.49
CA LEU A 178 0.16 10.43 -18.35
C LEU A 178 0.38 11.95 -18.51
N ALA A 179 -0.21 12.56 -19.53
CA ALA A 179 -0.12 14.00 -19.74
C ALA A 179 -0.67 14.78 -18.53
N LYS A 180 -1.75 14.30 -17.92
CA LYS A 180 -2.31 14.83 -16.68
C LYS A 180 -1.31 14.72 -15.53
N VAL A 181 -0.67 13.56 -15.31
CA VAL A 181 0.34 13.39 -14.25
C VAL A 181 1.49 14.39 -14.40
N PHE A 182 2.00 14.59 -15.62
CA PHE A 182 3.04 15.60 -15.87
C PHE A 182 2.55 17.04 -15.69
N SER A 183 1.26 17.29 -15.93
CA SER A 183 0.64 18.61 -15.71
C SER A 183 0.43 18.88 -14.21
N ASP A 184 0.01 17.86 -13.45
CA ASP A 184 -0.27 17.94 -12.02
C ASP A 184 1.01 18.13 -11.18
N ILE A 185 2.16 17.59 -11.63
CA ILE A 185 3.47 17.82 -11.01
C ILE A 185 3.99 19.25 -11.28
N GLY A 186 3.52 19.88 -12.37
CA GLY A 186 4.08 21.12 -12.89
C GLY A 186 5.45 20.94 -13.54
N LEU A 187 5.83 21.89 -14.39
CA LEU A 187 7.19 21.95 -14.91
C LEU A 187 8.07 22.72 -13.93
N PRO A 188 9.34 22.33 -13.70
CA PRO A 188 10.25 23.09 -12.86
C PRO A 188 10.32 24.57 -13.31
N GLU A 189 10.38 25.51 -12.36
CA GLU A 189 10.46 26.94 -12.67
C GLU A 189 11.63 27.29 -13.62
N GLU A 190 12.72 26.53 -13.53
CA GLU A 190 13.87 26.65 -14.44
C GLU A 190 13.51 26.36 -15.91
N PHE A 191 12.60 25.40 -16.16
CA PHE A 191 12.13 25.09 -17.50
C PHE A 191 11.24 26.22 -18.03
N GLU A 192 10.35 26.75 -17.18
CA GLU A 192 9.51 27.90 -17.49
C GLU A 192 10.36 29.13 -17.87
N ALA A 193 11.37 29.44 -17.07
CA ALA A 193 12.31 30.53 -17.33
C ALA A 193 13.07 30.35 -18.65
N ARG A 194 13.59 29.14 -18.92
CA ARG A 194 14.30 28.85 -20.19
C ARG A 194 13.39 28.98 -21.41
N ARG A 195 12.12 28.58 -21.31
CA ARG A 195 11.14 28.75 -22.38
C ARG A 195 10.90 30.23 -22.69
N ALA A 196 10.73 31.07 -21.67
CA ALA A 196 10.57 32.52 -21.86
C ALA A 196 11.79 33.15 -22.53
N THR A 197 13.01 32.82 -22.07
CA THR A 197 14.26 33.31 -22.68
C THR A 197 14.41 32.84 -24.14
N THR A 198 14.05 31.59 -24.43
CA THR A 198 14.15 31.03 -25.79
C THR A 198 13.11 31.65 -26.74
N ALA A 199 11.89 31.88 -26.27
CA ALA A 199 10.85 32.57 -27.02
C ALA A 199 11.25 34.03 -27.32
N GLN A 200 11.79 34.75 -26.34
CA GLN A 200 12.30 36.11 -26.53
C GLN A 200 13.46 36.13 -27.54
N ARG A 201 14.37 35.16 -27.48
CA ARG A 201 15.46 35.02 -28.47
C ARG A 201 14.91 34.73 -29.86
N PHE A 202 13.95 33.82 -29.99
CA PHE A 202 13.32 33.50 -31.28
C PHE A 202 12.67 34.74 -31.91
N CYS A 203 11.87 35.48 -31.13
CA CYS A 203 11.21 36.70 -31.60
C CYS A 203 12.22 37.80 -31.95
N SER A 204 13.21 38.07 -31.10
CA SER A 204 14.22 39.11 -31.35
C SER A 204 15.13 38.80 -32.55
N THR A 205 15.40 37.52 -32.84
CA THR A 205 16.26 37.10 -33.95
C THR A 205 15.51 37.07 -35.29
N ARG A 206 14.18 36.84 -35.28
CA ARG A 206 13.40 36.64 -36.52
C ARG A 206 12.40 37.74 -36.85
N ILE A 207 12.02 38.59 -35.89
CA ILE A 207 10.98 39.61 -36.07
C ILE A 207 11.58 41.02 -36.25
N LYS A 208 12.90 41.20 -36.10
CA LYS A 208 13.56 42.42 -36.58
C LYS A 208 13.72 42.38 -38.10
N GLN A 209 12.67 42.80 -38.81
CA GLN A 209 12.78 43.60 -40.03
C GLN A 209 12.45 45.05 -39.64
#